data_AF-A0A2S4KRG5-F1
#
_entry.id   AF-A0A2S4KRG5-F1
#
_cell.length_a   1.000
_cell.length_b   1.000
_cell.length_c   1.000
_cell.angle_alpha   90.00
_cell.angle_beta   90.00
_cell.angle_gamma   90.00
#
_symmetry.space_group_name_H-M   'P 1'
#
loop_
_entity.id
_entity.type
_entity.pdbx_description
1 polymer ?
#
loop_
_entity_poly.entity_id
_entity_poly.type
_entity_poly.pdbx_seq_one_letter_code
_entity_poly.pdbx_strand_id
1 'polypeptide(L)'
;MPTFTNASQIIAHHSHQLSFLMTHLYEFFGGLLGCSMQGMAGFDAYGGRTSMYEVHKFMDLDSAQVTYFVTQVGLAAASFGVAKVDITAAADAINTLFNVKCAAATPVLKDSKAELQSICIADDCMQARNATCDKYENASMPSKVSSMAGTMMPTGTMSGSMTMTGSMAASGTPKPSGSTTAVPTGAASANGLGFAGVVAGVLAFVL
;
A
#
# COMPACT_ATOMS: atom_id res chain seq x y z
N MET A 1 -5.22 12.38 -42.14
CA MET A 1 -4.64 11.04 -41.97
C MET A 1 -3.77 11.08 -40.72
N PRO A 2 -4.15 10.44 -39.60
CA PRO A 2 -3.34 10.45 -38.39
C PRO A 2 -2.17 9.47 -38.55
N THR A 3 -0.96 9.95 -38.25
CA THR A 3 0.29 9.19 -38.30
C THR A 3 0.39 8.23 -37.12
N PHE A 4 0.76 6.98 -37.42
CA PHE A 4 1.14 5.96 -36.45
C PHE A 4 2.41 6.38 -35.68
N THR A 5 2.28 6.96 -34.49
CA THR A 5 3.42 7.27 -33.60
C THR A 5 3.46 6.38 -32.34
N ASN A 6 2.45 5.54 -32.09
CA ASN A 6 2.08 5.31 -30.68
C ASN A 6 2.42 3.96 -30.03
N ALA A 7 2.83 2.90 -30.72
CA ALA A 7 3.08 1.62 -30.04
C ALA A 7 4.42 1.60 -29.29
N SER A 8 5.53 1.89 -29.98
CA SER A 8 6.87 1.79 -29.41
C SER A 8 7.17 2.84 -28.34
N GLN A 9 6.61 4.05 -28.45
CA GLN A 9 6.77 5.09 -27.43
C GLN A 9 5.92 4.80 -26.19
N ILE A 10 4.70 4.28 -26.34
CA ILE A 10 3.88 3.83 -25.21
C ILE A 10 4.58 2.67 -24.50
N ILE A 11 5.09 1.68 -25.25
CA ILE A 11 5.83 0.55 -24.68
C ILE A 11 7.10 1.04 -23.97
N ALA A 12 7.89 1.92 -24.57
CA ALA A 12 9.09 2.47 -23.94
C ALA A 12 8.78 3.30 -22.68
N HIS A 13 7.72 4.11 -22.70
CA HIS A 13 7.28 4.86 -21.52
C HIS A 13 6.77 3.90 -20.43
N HIS A 14 6.00 2.87 -20.76
CA HIS A 14 5.55 1.85 -19.81
C HIS A 14 6.72 1.06 -19.21
N SER A 15 7.70 0.67 -20.04
CA SER A 15 8.90 -0.06 -19.60
C SER A 15 9.76 0.79 -18.67
N HIS A 16 9.89 2.10 -18.93
CA HIS A 16 10.63 3.00 -18.04
C HIS A 16 9.93 3.20 -16.69
N GLN A 17 8.60 3.36 -16.68
CA GLN A 17 7.84 3.53 -15.43
C GLN A 17 7.83 2.25 -14.59
N LEU A 18 7.70 1.08 -15.22
CA LEU A 18 7.80 -0.21 -14.54
C LEU A 18 9.20 -0.43 -13.96
N SER A 19 10.24 -0.07 -14.72
CA SER A 19 11.63 -0.18 -14.26
C SER A 19 11.88 0.72 -13.05
N PHE A 20 11.43 1.98 -13.11
CA PHE A 20 11.52 2.91 -11.98
C PHE A 20 10.78 2.39 -10.75
N LEU A 21 9.52 1.96 -10.91
CA LEU A 21 8.74 1.46 -9.78
C LEU A 21 9.42 0.23 -9.14
N MET A 22 9.92 -0.69 -9.96
CA MET A 22 10.53 -1.91 -9.47
C MET A 22 11.88 -1.66 -8.79
N THR A 23 12.76 -0.82 -9.36
CA THR A 23 14.02 -0.46 -8.71
C THR A 23 13.78 0.31 -7.42
N HIS A 24 12.84 1.26 -7.43
CA HIS A 24 12.49 2.05 -6.26
C HIS A 24 11.90 1.20 -5.12
N LEU A 25 11.07 0.19 -5.45
CA LEU A 25 10.55 -0.77 -4.49
C LEU A 25 11.66 -1.67 -3.94
N TYR A 26 12.52 -2.17 -4.82
CA TYR A 26 13.64 -3.03 -4.47
C TYR A 26 14.64 -2.34 -3.53
N GLU A 27 15.02 -1.10 -3.84
CA GLU A 27 15.92 -0.29 -3.02
C GLU A 27 15.32 0.03 -1.65
N PHE A 28 14.03 0.40 -1.58
CA PHE A 28 13.36 0.70 -0.33
C PHE A 28 13.30 -0.53 0.59
N PHE A 29 12.84 -1.67 0.06
CA PHE A 29 12.72 -2.91 0.85
C PHE A 29 14.08 -3.48 1.22
N GLY A 30 15.09 -3.30 0.37
CA GLY A 30 16.47 -3.61 0.71
C GLY A 30 16.95 -2.89 1.97
N GLY A 31 16.71 -1.58 2.05
CA GLY A 31 17.02 -0.80 3.23
C GLY A 31 16.15 -1.16 4.43
N LEU A 32 14.84 -1.35 4.24
CA LEU A 32 13.89 -1.71 5.30
C LEU A 32 14.21 -3.05 5.95
N LEU A 33 14.59 -4.05 5.15
CA LEU A 33 14.96 -5.39 5.62
C LEU A 33 16.42 -5.45 6.10
N GLY A 34 17.18 -4.36 6.00
CA GLY A 34 18.55 -4.28 6.47
C GLY A 34 19.54 -5.09 5.63
N CYS A 35 19.30 -5.24 4.33
CA CYS A 35 20.18 -5.96 3.43
C CYS A 35 21.60 -5.37 3.45
N SER A 36 22.60 -6.19 3.75
CA SER A 36 23.99 -5.73 3.93
C SER A 36 24.67 -5.25 2.65
N MET A 37 24.13 -5.60 1.48
CA MET A 37 24.66 -5.19 0.17
C MET A 37 24.04 -3.89 -0.35
N GLN A 38 23.12 -3.25 0.39
CA GLN A 38 22.55 -1.96 0.00
C GLN A 38 23.65 -0.89 -0.12
N GLY A 39 23.60 -0.10 -1.19
CA GLY A 39 24.58 0.92 -1.53
C GLY A 39 25.78 0.41 -2.32
N MET A 40 25.81 -0.88 -2.68
CA MET A 40 26.80 -1.44 -3.61
C MET A 40 26.36 -1.25 -5.06
N ALA A 41 27.30 -1.34 -6.00
CA ALA A 41 27.00 -1.25 -7.43
C ALA A 41 25.94 -2.29 -7.84
N GLY A 42 24.83 -1.82 -8.41
CA GLY A 42 23.70 -2.66 -8.82
C GLY A 42 22.65 -2.90 -7.73
N PHE A 43 22.88 -2.36 -6.53
CA PHE A 43 21.89 -2.30 -5.45
C PHE A 43 22.04 -0.98 -4.70
N ASP A 44 21.70 0.10 -5.38
CA ASP A 44 21.94 1.45 -4.89
C ASP A 44 21.15 1.74 -3.62
N ALA A 45 21.59 2.73 -2.85
CA ALA A 45 20.83 3.19 -1.69
C ALA A 45 19.51 3.84 -2.14
N TYR A 46 18.43 3.63 -1.38
CA TYR A 46 17.14 4.23 -1.68
C TYR A 46 17.24 5.76 -1.76
N GLY A 47 16.99 6.30 -2.95
CA GLY A 47 17.06 7.75 -3.22
C GLY A 47 15.72 8.47 -3.11
N GLY A 48 14.63 7.75 -2.80
CA GLY A 48 13.28 8.31 -2.75
C GLY A 48 12.94 9.02 -1.44
N ARG A 49 11.66 9.40 -1.30
CA ARG A 49 11.16 10.03 -0.06
C ARG A 49 10.92 8.98 1.01
N THR A 50 11.40 9.23 2.22
CA THR A 50 11.34 8.28 3.34
C THR A 50 10.06 8.35 4.17
N SER A 51 9.18 9.34 3.96
CA SER A 51 7.84 9.34 4.53
C SER A 51 6.89 8.55 3.64
N MET A 52 6.56 7.32 4.06
CA MET A 52 5.61 6.49 3.32
C MET A 52 4.19 7.05 3.36
N TYR A 53 3.83 7.80 4.40
CA TYR A 53 2.58 8.56 4.43
C TYR A 53 2.51 9.57 3.28
N GLU A 54 3.50 10.46 3.15
CA GLU A 54 3.46 11.54 2.15
C GLU A 54 3.38 11.03 0.70
N VAL A 55 4.02 9.89 0.40
CA VAL A 55 3.98 9.33 -0.95
C VAL A 55 2.75 8.48 -1.25
N HIS A 56 2.05 7.96 -0.24
CA HIS A 56 0.87 7.09 -0.43
C HIS A 56 -0.46 7.72 0.05
N LYS A 57 -0.47 8.88 0.73
CA LYS A 57 -1.69 9.49 1.29
C LYS A 57 -2.79 9.79 0.26
N PHE A 58 -2.41 10.02 -1.00
CA PHE A 58 -3.35 10.27 -2.09
C PHE A 58 -3.99 9.00 -2.67
N MET A 59 -3.53 7.83 -2.24
CA MET A 59 -4.12 6.55 -2.63
C MET A 59 -5.32 6.18 -1.77
N ASP A 60 -5.50 6.83 -0.61
CA ASP A 60 -6.61 6.60 0.33
C ASP A 60 -6.83 5.11 0.59
N LEU A 61 -5.77 4.48 1.09
CA LEU A 61 -5.70 3.03 1.26
C LEU A 61 -6.39 2.59 2.56
N ASP A 62 -7.28 1.61 2.41
CA ASP A 62 -7.95 0.92 3.52
C ASP A 62 -7.17 -0.31 4.00
N SER A 63 -7.62 -0.90 5.11
CA SER A 63 -6.92 -2.05 5.71
C SER A 63 -6.92 -3.27 4.80
N ALA A 64 -7.99 -3.49 4.03
CA ALA A 64 -8.09 -4.63 3.13
C ALA A 64 -7.11 -4.51 1.96
N GLN A 65 -6.94 -3.32 1.40
CA GLN A 65 -6.02 -3.04 0.29
C GLN A 65 -4.56 -3.21 0.70
N VAL A 66 -4.17 -2.65 1.85
CA VAL A 66 -2.80 -2.84 2.38
C VAL A 66 -2.55 -4.30 2.72
N THR A 67 -3.51 -4.98 3.35
CA THR A 67 -3.39 -6.42 3.67
C THR A 67 -3.29 -7.29 2.42
N TYR A 68 -4.05 -6.94 1.36
CA TYR A 68 -3.95 -7.61 0.07
C TYR A 68 -2.56 -7.44 -0.55
N PHE A 69 -2.01 -6.22 -0.53
CA PHE A 69 -0.63 -5.97 -0.97
C PHE A 69 0.38 -6.84 -0.22
N VAL A 70 0.32 -6.88 1.11
CA VAL A 70 1.21 -7.74 1.93
C VAL A 70 1.09 -9.22 1.54
N THR A 71 -0.13 -9.67 1.29
CA THR A 71 -0.39 -11.06 0.85
C THR A 71 0.26 -11.34 -0.50
N GLN A 72 0.14 -10.44 -1.47
CA GLN A 72 0.76 -10.61 -2.79
C GLN A 72 2.29 -10.62 -2.71
N VAL A 73 2.89 -9.76 -1.87
CA VAL A 73 4.34 -9.77 -1.63
C VAL A 73 4.77 -11.11 -1.03
N GLY A 74 4.05 -11.62 -0.04
CA GLY A 74 4.37 -12.91 0.58
C GLY A 74 4.23 -14.10 -0.38
N LEU A 75 3.19 -14.13 -1.21
CA LEU A 75 2.99 -15.17 -2.23
C LEU A 75 4.08 -15.12 -3.31
N ALA A 76 4.49 -13.92 -3.72
CA ALA A 76 5.60 -13.74 -4.65
C ALA A 76 6.91 -14.24 -4.03
N ALA A 77 7.24 -13.86 -2.80
CA ALA A 77 8.45 -14.34 -2.11
C ALA A 77 8.45 -15.87 -1.97
N ALA A 78 7.31 -16.47 -1.63
CA ALA A 78 7.18 -17.92 -1.56
C ALA A 78 7.44 -18.62 -2.90
N SER A 79 7.02 -18.03 -4.03
CA SER A 79 7.24 -18.62 -5.35
C SER A 79 8.71 -18.62 -5.76
N PHE A 80 9.52 -17.70 -5.20
CA PHE A 80 10.98 -17.68 -5.34
C PHE A 80 11.72 -18.53 -4.29
N GLY A 81 10.99 -19.24 -3.42
CA GLY A 81 11.58 -20.14 -2.42
C GLY A 81 12.10 -19.47 -1.15
N VAL A 82 11.69 -18.23 -0.87
CA VAL A 82 12.01 -17.55 0.40
C VAL A 82 11.40 -18.33 1.58
N ALA A 83 12.15 -18.46 2.68
CA ALA A 83 11.68 -19.21 3.83
C ALA A 83 10.46 -18.53 4.48
N LYS A 84 9.52 -19.34 4.96
CA LYS A 84 8.27 -18.85 5.56
C LYS A 84 8.52 -17.89 6.74
N VAL A 85 9.55 -18.14 7.53
CA VAL A 85 9.92 -17.27 8.66
C VAL A 85 10.30 -15.86 8.20
N ASP A 86 11.04 -15.74 7.09
CA ASP A 86 11.45 -14.46 6.54
C ASP A 86 10.26 -13.72 5.92
N ILE A 87 9.36 -14.46 5.26
CA ILE A 87 8.10 -13.91 4.73
C ILE A 87 7.25 -13.35 5.87
N THR A 88 7.11 -14.07 6.98
CA THR A 88 6.36 -13.61 8.15
C THR A 88 7.02 -12.39 8.78
N ALA A 89 8.34 -12.38 8.95
CA ALA A 89 9.06 -11.24 9.50
C ALA A 89 8.88 -9.97 8.63
N ALA A 90 8.94 -10.10 7.30
CA ALA A 90 8.69 -9.00 6.38
C ALA A 90 7.24 -8.50 6.47
N ALA A 91 6.26 -9.42 6.52
CA ALA A 91 4.85 -9.08 6.67
C ALA A 91 4.58 -8.34 7.99
N ASP A 92 5.17 -8.78 9.10
CA ASP A 92 5.01 -8.14 10.41
C ASP A 92 5.62 -6.73 10.42
N ALA A 93 6.78 -6.54 9.79
CA ALA A 93 7.40 -5.22 9.63
C ALA A 93 6.49 -4.27 8.83
N ILE A 94 5.98 -4.73 7.67
CA ILE A 94 5.07 -3.92 6.83
C ILE A 94 3.78 -3.59 7.60
N ASN A 95 3.19 -4.57 8.28
CA ASN A 95 1.95 -4.35 9.00
C ASN A 95 2.12 -3.36 10.15
N THR A 96 3.20 -3.48 10.92
CA THR A 96 3.45 -2.63 12.09
C THR A 96 3.79 -1.19 11.71
N LEU A 97 4.49 -0.99 10.59
CA LEU A 97 4.94 0.34 10.15
C LEU A 97 3.90 1.06 9.29
N PHE A 98 3.21 0.33 8.42
CA PHE A 98 2.43 0.91 7.33
C PHE A 98 0.93 0.59 7.39
N ASN A 99 0.54 -0.59 7.88
CA ASN A 99 -0.86 -1.05 7.96
C ASN A 99 -1.54 -0.70 9.31
N VAL A 100 -1.18 0.44 9.88
CA VAL A 100 -1.80 0.98 11.10
C VAL A 100 -2.03 2.45 10.91
N LYS A 101 -3.11 3.00 11.48
CA LYS A 101 -3.35 4.45 11.46
C LYS A 101 -2.69 5.15 12.64
N CYS A 102 -2.33 6.41 12.40
CA CYS A 102 -1.77 7.33 13.39
C CYS A 102 -0.44 6.91 14.03
N ALA A 103 0.41 6.12 13.35
CA ALA A 103 1.70 5.76 13.92
C ALA A 103 2.57 6.99 14.18
N ALA A 104 3.27 7.00 15.32
CA ALA A 104 4.25 8.04 15.61
C ALA A 104 5.36 8.06 14.54
N ALA A 105 5.95 9.23 14.32
CA ALA A 105 7.04 9.39 13.37
C ALA A 105 8.21 8.46 13.72
N THR A 106 8.65 7.64 12.77
CA THR A 106 9.65 6.59 12.97
C THR A 106 10.60 6.55 11.76
N PRO A 107 11.91 6.40 11.96
CA PRO A 107 12.85 6.16 10.87
C PRO A 107 12.68 4.72 10.36
N VAL A 108 12.52 4.55 9.05
CA VAL A 108 12.32 3.23 8.42
C VAL A 108 13.55 2.71 7.68
N LEU A 109 14.46 3.62 7.33
CA LEU A 109 15.76 3.27 6.76
C LEU A 109 16.87 3.67 7.71
N LYS A 110 18.00 2.98 7.62
CA LYS A 110 19.23 3.36 8.33
C LYS A 110 19.59 4.81 7.97
N ASP A 111 19.92 5.61 8.99
CA ASP A 111 20.30 7.02 8.87
C ASP A 111 19.21 7.96 8.31
N SER A 112 17.97 7.47 8.14
CA SER A 112 16.83 8.32 7.81
C SER A 112 16.29 9.07 9.03
N LYS A 113 15.68 10.23 8.77
CA LYS A 113 14.98 11.00 9.81
C LYS A 113 13.67 10.32 10.20
N ALA A 114 13.20 10.55 11.43
CA ALA A 114 11.89 10.09 11.85
C ALA A 114 10.78 10.83 11.08
N GLU A 115 9.93 10.08 10.36
CA GLU A 115 8.82 10.62 9.57
C GLU A 115 7.55 9.79 9.75
N LEU A 116 6.42 10.32 9.28
CA LEU A 116 5.15 9.61 9.27
C LEU A 116 5.18 8.46 8.27
N GLN A 117 4.77 7.28 8.72
CA GLN A 117 4.87 6.04 7.95
C GLN A 117 3.52 5.39 7.65
N SER A 118 2.48 5.64 8.44
CA SER A 118 1.17 5.04 8.20
C SER A 118 0.69 5.29 6.77
N ILE A 119 0.45 4.20 6.04
CA ILE A 119 -0.14 4.23 4.70
C ILE A 119 -1.65 3.96 4.80
N CYS A 120 -2.05 3.07 5.71
CA CYS A 120 -3.45 2.85 6.06
C CYS A 120 -3.96 4.04 6.90
N ILE A 121 -4.77 4.89 6.29
CA ILE A 121 -5.29 6.12 6.92
C ILE A 121 -6.82 6.18 6.98
N ALA A 122 -7.50 5.16 6.46
CA ALA A 122 -8.95 5.00 6.56
C ALA A 122 -9.41 4.66 7.99
N ASP A 123 -10.72 4.79 8.23
CA ASP A 123 -11.31 4.59 9.55
C ASP A 123 -11.22 3.14 10.05
N ASP A 124 -11.22 2.17 9.13
CA ASP A 124 -11.17 0.73 9.40
C ASP A 124 -9.75 0.23 9.76
N CYS A 125 -8.72 1.06 9.54
CA CYS A 125 -7.35 0.75 9.90
C CYS A 125 -7.18 0.63 11.42
N MET A 126 -6.42 -0.40 11.85
CA MET A 126 -6.07 -0.57 13.26
C MET A 126 -5.24 0.62 13.76
N GLN A 127 -5.60 1.18 14.90
CA GLN A 127 -4.88 2.31 15.48
C GLN A 127 -3.56 1.86 16.13
N ALA A 128 -2.48 2.60 15.86
CA ALA A 128 -1.20 2.39 16.50
C ALA A 128 -1.27 2.61 18.02
N ARG A 129 -0.46 1.85 18.79
CA ARG A 129 -0.47 1.88 20.26
C ARG A 129 -0.18 3.27 20.85
N ASN A 130 0.67 4.05 20.21
CA ASN A 130 1.02 5.42 20.58
C ASN A 130 0.57 6.38 19.47
N ALA A 131 -0.75 6.57 19.35
CA ALA A 131 -1.35 7.27 18.22
C ALA A 131 -1.09 8.78 18.26
N THR A 132 -0.60 9.33 17.14
CA THR A 132 -0.42 10.77 16.90
C THR A 132 -1.26 11.22 15.71
N CYS A 133 -2.59 11.06 15.81
CA CYS A 133 -3.51 11.29 14.68
C CYS A 133 -3.53 12.75 14.20
N ASP A 134 -3.19 13.73 15.05
CA ASP A 134 -3.10 15.15 14.71
C ASP A 134 -2.05 15.45 13.62
N LYS A 135 -1.12 14.52 13.38
CA LYS A 135 -0.09 14.63 12.35
C LYS A 135 -0.52 14.13 10.98
N TYR A 136 -1.62 13.40 10.91
CA TYR A 136 -2.13 12.83 9.68
C TYR A 136 -3.29 13.68 9.18
N GLU A 137 -3.18 14.19 7.96
CA GLU A 137 -4.31 14.79 7.25
C GLU A 137 -5.25 13.67 6.79
N ASN A 138 -6.56 13.98 6.77
CA ASN A 138 -7.55 13.08 6.22
C ASN A 138 -7.23 12.74 4.76
N ALA A 139 -7.51 11.49 4.38
CA ALA A 139 -7.31 11.04 3.02
C ALA A 139 -8.13 11.89 2.04
N SER A 140 -7.46 12.41 1.01
CA SER A 140 -8.12 13.08 -0.10
C SER A 140 -7.60 12.49 -1.40
N MET A 141 -8.41 11.64 -2.05
CA MET A 141 -8.12 11.22 -3.41
C MET A 141 -8.18 12.45 -4.32
N PRO A 142 -7.18 12.68 -5.21
CA PRO A 142 -7.24 13.74 -6.19
C PRO A 142 -8.51 13.60 -7.04
N SER A 143 -9.26 14.69 -7.21
CA SER A 143 -10.40 14.71 -8.12
C SER A 143 -9.91 14.40 -9.53
N LYS A 144 -10.58 13.47 -10.23
CA LYS A 144 -10.32 13.24 -11.65
C LYS A 144 -10.59 14.56 -12.37
N VAL A 145 -9.61 15.08 -13.10
CA VAL A 145 -9.85 16.17 -14.06
C VAL A 145 -10.86 15.64 -15.07
N SER A 146 -12.13 15.99 -14.89
CA SER A 146 -13.08 15.92 -16.00
C SER A 146 -12.48 16.78 -17.10
N SER A 147 -12.24 16.18 -18.27
CA SER A 147 -11.82 16.88 -19.49
C SER A 147 -12.87 17.94 -19.86
N MET A 148 -12.85 19.07 -19.17
CA MET A 148 -13.69 20.23 -19.44
C MET A 148 -12.75 21.41 -19.70
N ALA A 149 -12.05 21.31 -20.83
CA ALA A 149 -11.37 22.43 -21.44
C ALA A 149 -11.46 22.26 -22.96
N GLY A 150 -12.40 23.00 -23.56
CA GLY A 150 -12.27 23.42 -24.96
C GLY A 150 -13.24 22.86 -25.99
N THR A 151 -14.55 22.85 -25.73
CA THR A 151 -15.52 22.92 -26.84
C THR A 151 -16.56 24.00 -26.56
N MET A 152 -16.17 25.22 -26.91
CA MET A 152 -17.08 26.31 -27.21
C MET A 152 -18.02 25.88 -28.35
N MET A 153 -19.28 25.57 -28.03
CA MET A 153 -20.38 25.50 -28.99
C MET A 153 -21.61 26.22 -28.41
N PRO A 154 -22.36 26.95 -29.26
CA PRO A 154 -23.23 28.04 -28.84
C PRO A 154 -24.56 27.58 -28.25
N THR A 155 -25.10 28.45 -27.40
CA THR A 155 -26.42 28.48 -26.78
C THR A 155 -27.54 28.02 -27.74
N GLY A 156 -28.18 26.90 -27.40
CA GLY A 156 -29.41 26.43 -28.01
C GLY A 156 -30.47 26.21 -26.94
N THR A 157 -31.38 27.17 -26.80
CA THR A 157 -32.56 27.12 -25.94
C THR A 157 -33.52 26.03 -26.44
N MET A 158 -33.80 25.02 -25.62
CA MET A 158 -35.02 24.20 -25.75
C MET A 158 -35.55 23.85 -24.35
N SER A 159 -36.72 24.44 -24.07
CA SER A 159 -37.62 24.13 -22.97
C SER A 159 -38.22 22.73 -23.17
N GLY A 160 -38.27 21.91 -22.12
CA GLY A 160 -38.80 20.55 -22.19
C GLY A 160 -39.08 19.97 -20.81
N SER A 161 -40.34 20.08 -20.40
CA SER A 161 -40.94 19.65 -19.13
C SER A 161 -40.61 18.20 -18.73
N MET A 162 -40.21 18.02 -17.46
CA MET A 162 -40.14 16.73 -16.78
C MET A 162 -41.51 16.42 -16.14
N THR A 163 -42.22 15.40 -16.64
CA THR A 163 -43.17 14.63 -15.82
C THR A 163 -43.37 13.26 -16.45
N MET A 164 -42.95 12.19 -15.76
CA MET A 164 -43.73 10.95 -15.70
C MET A 164 -43.36 10.14 -14.45
N THR A 165 -44.39 9.92 -13.66
CA THR A 165 -44.56 9.02 -12.52
C THR A 165 -44.48 7.55 -12.95
N GLY A 166 -43.90 6.69 -12.11
CA GLY A 166 -43.93 5.24 -12.32
C GLY A 166 -43.40 4.45 -11.11
N SER A 167 -44.30 4.17 -10.15
CA SER A 167 -44.09 3.24 -9.04
C SER A 167 -44.22 1.78 -9.47
N MET A 168 -43.84 0.85 -8.57
CA MET A 168 -43.97 -0.63 -8.57
C MET A 168 -42.78 -1.37 -9.21
N ALA A 169 -42.19 -2.44 -8.68
CA ALA A 169 -42.53 -3.30 -7.54
C ALA A 169 -41.25 -4.01 -7.03
N ALA A 170 -41.23 -4.31 -5.73
CA ALA A 170 -40.31 -5.24 -5.11
C ALA A 170 -40.67 -6.69 -5.48
N SER A 171 -39.66 -7.52 -5.77
CA SER A 171 -39.79 -8.98 -5.77
C SER A 171 -38.50 -9.58 -5.23
N GLY A 172 -38.61 -10.26 -4.09
CA GLY A 172 -37.50 -10.95 -3.42
C GLY A 172 -37.41 -12.42 -3.81
N THR A 173 -36.28 -13.06 -3.43
CA THR A 173 -36.03 -14.50 -3.12
C THR A 173 -34.50 -14.75 -3.17
N PRO A 174 -33.95 -15.88 -2.67
CA PRO A 174 -33.73 -16.14 -1.25
C PRO A 174 -32.25 -16.41 -0.89
N LYS A 175 -31.99 -16.36 0.42
CA LYS A 175 -30.74 -16.71 1.12
C LYS A 175 -30.33 -18.19 0.91
N PRO A 176 -29.06 -18.52 0.62
CA PRO A 176 -28.55 -19.85 0.88
C PRO A 176 -28.02 -19.95 2.31
N SER A 177 -28.45 -21.01 2.99
CA SER A 177 -27.97 -21.47 4.29
C SER A 177 -26.62 -22.18 4.09
N GLY A 178 -25.62 -21.83 4.90
CA GLY A 178 -24.28 -22.42 4.86
C GLY A 178 -23.73 -22.63 6.27
N SER A 179 -23.95 -23.85 6.78
CA SER A 179 -23.02 -24.65 7.60
C SER A 179 -22.02 -23.89 8.48
N THR A 180 -22.30 -23.88 9.79
CA THR A 180 -21.34 -23.54 10.84
C THR A 180 -20.22 -24.58 10.92
N THR A 181 -19.03 -24.24 10.46
CA THR A 181 -17.79 -24.94 10.81
C THR A 181 -16.99 -24.05 11.75
N ALA A 182 -16.88 -24.48 13.01
CA ALA A 182 -16.12 -23.82 14.05
C ALA A 182 -14.62 -23.80 13.69
N VAL A 183 -14.02 -22.61 13.68
CA VAL A 183 -12.56 -22.43 13.64
C VAL A 183 -12.09 -22.29 15.08
N PRO A 184 -11.13 -23.12 15.56
CA PRO A 184 -10.67 -23.06 16.93
C PRO A 184 -9.84 -21.79 17.17
N THR A 185 -10.16 -21.13 18.27
CA THR A 185 -9.44 -20.02 18.88
C THR A 185 -8.06 -20.52 19.34
N GLY A 186 -7.01 -20.20 18.58
CA GLY A 186 -5.62 -20.44 18.96
C GLY A 186 -5.09 -19.28 19.78
N ALA A 187 -4.73 -19.58 21.03
CA ALA A 187 -4.29 -18.63 22.05
C ALA A 187 -3.12 -17.73 21.62
N ALA A 188 -3.27 -16.43 21.90
CA ALA A 188 -2.16 -15.51 22.01
C ALA A 188 -1.28 -15.94 23.20
N SER A 189 -0.11 -16.50 22.89
CA SER A 189 0.98 -16.59 23.87
C SER A 189 1.84 -15.34 23.72
N ALA A 190 1.87 -14.56 24.80
CA ALA A 190 2.71 -13.40 24.96
C ALA A 190 4.19 -13.82 24.93
N ASN A 191 4.95 -13.29 23.99
CA ASN A 191 6.39 -13.10 24.12
C ASN A 191 6.76 -11.83 23.36
N GLY A 192 6.78 -10.72 24.10
CA GLY A 192 7.31 -9.45 23.60
C GLY A 192 8.82 -9.55 23.47
N LEU A 193 9.31 -9.57 22.23
CA LEU A 193 10.69 -9.26 21.91
C LEU A 193 10.67 -7.90 21.20
N GLY A 194 10.98 -6.85 21.97
CA GLY A 194 11.18 -5.52 21.42
C GLY A 194 12.43 -5.47 20.54
N PHE A 195 12.38 -4.64 19.50
CA PHE A 195 13.42 -4.37 18.49
C PHE A 195 14.73 -3.74 19.02
N ALA A 196 15.08 -3.97 20.29
CA ALA A 196 16.34 -3.53 20.90
C ALA A 196 17.42 -4.65 20.94
N GLY A 197 17.15 -5.83 20.37
CA GLY A 197 17.99 -7.04 20.55
C GLY A 197 18.81 -7.51 19.35
N VAL A 198 18.95 -6.75 18.26
CA VAL A 198 19.63 -7.24 17.03
C VAL A 198 21.18 -7.15 17.11
N VAL A 199 21.76 -6.65 18.20
CA VAL A 199 23.23 -6.46 18.31
C VAL A 199 23.95 -7.58 19.08
N ALA A 200 23.26 -8.61 19.58
CA ALA A 200 23.88 -9.70 20.36
C ALA A 200 23.88 -11.08 19.67
N GLY A 201 23.71 -11.15 18.35
CA GLY A 201 23.57 -12.41 17.60
C GLY A 201 24.74 -12.78 16.69
N VAL A 202 25.96 -12.25 16.89
CA VAL A 202 27.11 -12.48 15.98
C VAL A 202 28.26 -13.26 16.65
N LEU A 203 27.99 -14.14 17.62
CA LEU A 203 29.03 -15.00 18.22
C LEU A 203 28.77 -16.51 18.14
N ALA A 204 27.90 -16.97 17.23
CA ALA A 204 27.62 -18.40 17.07
C ALA A 204 27.94 -18.97 15.66
N PHE A 205 28.77 -18.30 14.87
CA PHE A 205 29.25 -18.81 13.56
C PHE A 205 30.78 -18.77 13.41
N VAL A 206 31.49 -19.08 14.49
CA VAL A 206 32.88 -19.54 14.41
C VAL A 206 33.04 -20.69 15.40
N LEU A 207 32.79 -21.91 14.92
CA LEU A 207 33.47 -23.17 15.24
C LEU A 207 32.92 -24.28 14.33
#